data_AF-A0A2V8GWB0-F1
#
_entry.id   AF-A0A2V8GWB0-F1
#
_cell.length_a   1.000
_cell.length_b   1.000
_cell.length_c   1.000
_cell.angle_alpha   90.00
_cell.angle_beta   90.00
_cell.angle_gamma   90.00
#
_symmetry.space_group_name_H-M   'P 1'
#
loop_
_entity.id
_entity.type
_entity.pdbx_description
1 polymer ?
#
loop_
_entity_poly.entity_id
_entity_poly.type
_entity_poly.pdbx_seq_one_letter_code
_entity_poly.pdbx_strand_id
1 'polypeptide(L)'
;MFLATTSVRMSGQGGAAPSIDNDDIGGVVTGANGPEAGVWVIAETRSTPTRLIKSVVTDDRGRYVVPDLPAGEYDVWVRGYGLVDSAKVKAQPGKIVNLKATPAPDKKAAAQYYPALYWFALLQLPPKSDFPGTGDKGNGISPNIKSQGEWIRNVVNTDGCTGCHQLGGPATRTIPASILGQFEDTKMAWDRRIQSGQAGGGMSARFTQVGRPRALAMYADWTDRIAKGELPAATPSRPQGIERNVVVTMWDWADPKVYLHDAISSDKRNPTVNANGPIYGALEESGDYLPVIDPKTNTASMIKVGPRDADTPSSADQPPAAPSPYWGDETIWNSQTTIHSFAMDKQGRVWAAARVRKPQTPAWCQAGSDHPSAKLLPINQGQRGLIMYDPKTKKVTQIDTCFTWGHLNFDDNDVIWSSFGPAGIEDEKLAQGWTAFVLENNGNGKRDAYTEPNQPADPAKDRRLNFTFYGDSPAPDGSVWGTVQGVPGGLGHFIPGAHPPETALTEFYEVPWNNPKASAQGFAPRGMDVDSKGVVWTVLSSGQLASFDRKKCTGAQNGPTATGQQCVEGWTLYPLPG
;
A
#
# COMPACT_ATOMS: atom_id res chain seq x y z
N MET A 1 -72.41 26.58 -6.62
CA MET A 1 -71.03 26.46 -7.15
C MET A 1 -70.27 25.56 -6.19
N PHE A 2 -70.22 24.26 -6.48
CA PHE A 2 -69.53 23.27 -5.64
C PHE A 2 -68.05 23.26 -6.03
N LEU A 3 -67.15 23.61 -5.11
CA LEU A 3 -65.71 23.42 -5.26
C LEU A 3 -65.34 22.04 -4.74
N ALA A 4 -65.02 21.13 -5.67
CA ALA A 4 -64.41 19.84 -5.38
C ALA A 4 -62.90 20.03 -5.19
N THR A 5 -62.39 19.78 -3.99
CA THR A 5 -60.95 19.68 -3.72
C THR A 5 -60.46 18.29 -4.09
N THR A 6 -59.80 18.16 -5.24
CA THR A 6 -59.05 16.98 -5.65
C THR A 6 -57.77 16.87 -4.83
N SER A 7 -57.71 15.88 -3.93
CA SER A 7 -56.47 15.49 -3.25
C SER A 7 -55.59 14.71 -4.24
N VAL A 8 -54.56 15.37 -4.78
CA VAL A 8 -53.52 14.69 -5.55
C VAL A 8 -52.63 13.92 -4.57
N ARG A 9 -52.82 12.60 -4.51
CA ARG A 9 -51.80 11.70 -3.95
C ARG A 9 -50.62 11.69 -4.93
N MET A 10 -49.53 12.37 -4.58
CA MET A 10 -48.22 12.08 -5.20
C MET A 10 -47.82 10.67 -4.77
N SER A 11 -48.19 9.68 -5.58
CA SER A 11 -47.49 8.39 -5.60
C SER A 11 -46.08 8.65 -6.11
N GLY A 12 -45.08 8.61 -5.23
CA GLY A 12 -43.68 8.62 -5.66
C GLY A 12 -43.47 7.49 -6.65
N GLN A 13 -43.18 7.83 -7.91
CA GLN A 13 -42.78 6.84 -8.91
C GLN A 13 -41.48 6.21 -8.43
N GLY A 14 -41.55 4.97 -7.91
CA GLY A 14 -40.37 4.14 -7.77
C GLY A 14 -39.67 4.06 -9.12
N GLY A 15 -38.34 4.22 -9.14
CA GLY A 15 -37.57 4.14 -10.37
C GLY A 15 -37.86 2.82 -11.08
N ALA A 16 -38.11 2.86 -12.39
CA ALA A 16 -38.18 1.62 -13.17
C ALA A 16 -36.83 0.90 -13.06
N ALA A 17 -36.88 -0.43 -12.93
CA ALA A 17 -35.69 -1.25 -12.90
C ALA A 17 -34.84 -1.02 -14.17
N PRO A 18 -33.50 -1.06 -14.07
CA PRO A 18 -32.65 -0.91 -15.24
C PRO A 18 -32.84 -2.08 -16.21
N SER A 19 -32.53 -1.84 -17.49
CA SER A 19 -32.35 -2.93 -18.44
C SER A 19 -31.11 -3.74 -18.05
N ILE A 20 -31.21 -5.06 -18.19
CA ILE A 20 -30.13 -6.01 -17.94
C ILE A 20 -30.08 -7.02 -19.08
N ASP A 21 -28.95 -7.68 -19.27
CA ASP A 21 -28.85 -8.89 -20.10
C ASP A 21 -28.92 -10.17 -19.24
N ASN A 22 -28.49 -11.30 -19.81
CA ASN A 22 -28.72 -12.62 -19.21
C ASN A 22 -27.68 -13.00 -18.14
N ASP A 23 -26.55 -12.31 -18.08
CA ASP A 23 -25.48 -12.51 -17.10
C ASP A 23 -25.45 -11.41 -16.02
N ASP A 24 -26.42 -10.51 -16.04
CA ASP A 24 -26.58 -9.45 -15.05
C ASP A 24 -27.61 -9.80 -13.95
N ILE A 25 -27.44 -9.22 -12.75
CA ILE A 25 -28.54 -9.08 -11.77
C ILE A 25 -28.82 -7.59 -11.59
N GLY A 26 -30.03 -7.16 -11.93
CA GLY A 26 -30.46 -5.76 -11.81
C GLY A 26 -31.57 -5.56 -10.79
N GLY A 27 -31.87 -4.31 -10.48
CA GLY A 27 -33.04 -4.03 -9.64
C GLY A 27 -33.07 -2.62 -9.08
N VAL A 28 -33.94 -2.46 -8.08
CA VAL A 28 -34.13 -1.20 -7.36
C VAL A 28 -34.08 -1.48 -5.87
N VAL A 29 -33.29 -0.68 -5.15
CA VAL A 29 -33.27 -0.65 -3.70
C VAL A 29 -34.19 0.46 -3.20
N THR A 30 -35.04 0.12 -2.24
CA THR A 30 -35.90 1.08 -1.54
C THR A 30 -35.63 1.06 -0.04
N GLY A 31 -35.67 2.24 0.59
CA GLY A 31 -35.62 2.43 2.04
C GLY A 31 -36.92 3.02 2.56
N ALA A 32 -36.89 3.51 3.80
CA ALA A 32 -38.06 4.09 4.46
C ALA A 32 -38.61 5.34 3.76
N ASN A 33 -37.76 6.05 3.01
CA ASN A 33 -38.08 7.35 2.38
C ASN A 33 -38.22 7.26 0.85
N GLY A 34 -38.36 6.06 0.29
CA GLY A 34 -38.40 5.85 -1.17
C GLY A 34 -37.13 5.19 -1.71
N PRO A 35 -36.67 5.52 -2.92
CA PRO A 35 -35.44 4.96 -3.47
C PRO A 35 -34.22 5.21 -2.58
N GLU A 36 -33.40 4.18 -2.39
CA GLU A 36 -32.21 4.28 -1.52
C GLU A 36 -30.95 4.48 -2.38
N ALA A 37 -30.39 5.69 -2.36
CA ALA A 37 -29.22 6.04 -3.17
C ALA A 37 -27.89 5.84 -2.43
N GLY A 38 -26.82 5.60 -3.20
CA GLY A 38 -25.45 5.48 -2.68
C GLY A 38 -25.24 4.30 -1.72
N VAL A 39 -26.00 3.21 -1.85
CA VAL A 39 -25.81 1.98 -1.07
C VAL A 39 -25.21 0.89 -1.94
N TRP A 40 -24.48 -0.03 -1.31
CA TRP A 40 -23.87 -1.16 -2.00
C TRP A 40 -24.89 -2.28 -2.13
N VAL A 41 -25.02 -2.82 -3.33
CA VAL A 41 -25.65 -4.11 -3.57
C VAL A 41 -24.55 -5.13 -3.78
N ILE A 42 -24.58 -6.18 -2.96
CA ILE A 42 -23.52 -7.19 -2.90
C ILE A 42 -24.13 -8.51 -3.34
N ALA A 43 -23.51 -9.16 -4.32
CA ALA A 43 -23.81 -10.51 -4.76
C ALA A 43 -22.64 -11.43 -4.39
N GLU A 44 -22.91 -12.49 -3.65
CA GLU A 44 -21.92 -13.49 -3.22
C GLU A 44 -22.31 -14.88 -3.72
N THR A 45 -21.35 -15.64 -4.25
CA THR A 45 -21.55 -17.05 -4.61
C THR A 45 -20.37 -17.94 -4.21
N ARG A 46 -20.68 -19.22 -4.03
CA ARG A 46 -19.73 -20.33 -3.91
C ARG A 46 -19.89 -21.37 -5.02
N SER A 47 -20.67 -21.04 -6.06
CA SER A 47 -20.87 -21.91 -7.23
C SER A 47 -19.69 -21.87 -8.20
N THR A 48 -18.79 -20.91 -8.06
CA THR A 48 -17.54 -20.79 -8.81
C THR A 48 -16.38 -21.53 -8.12
N PRO A 49 -15.29 -21.87 -8.84
CA PRO A 49 -14.14 -22.56 -8.23
C PRO A 49 -13.53 -21.81 -7.03
N THR A 50 -13.60 -20.48 -7.06
CA THR A 50 -13.22 -19.60 -5.96
C THR A 50 -14.45 -18.89 -5.43
N ARG A 51 -14.55 -18.63 -4.11
CA ARG A 51 -15.61 -17.76 -3.56
C ARG A 51 -15.54 -16.40 -4.27
N LEU A 52 -16.67 -15.99 -4.85
CA LEU A 52 -16.78 -14.76 -5.64
C LEU A 52 -17.76 -13.81 -4.95
N ILE A 53 -17.33 -12.55 -4.79
CA ILE A 53 -18.19 -11.45 -4.33
C ILE A 53 -18.08 -10.32 -5.34
N LYS A 54 -19.22 -9.81 -5.82
CA LYS A 54 -19.30 -8.62 -6.68
C LYS A 54 -20.20 -7.58 -6.02
N SER A 55 -19.70 -6.34 -5.89
CA SER A 55 -20.41 -5.24 -5.24
C SER A 55 -20.50 -4.03 -6.17
N VAL A 56 -21.69 -3.43 -6.24
CA VAL A 56 -21.98 -2.23 -7.04
C VAL A 56 -22.71 -1.20 -6.19
N VAL A 57 -22.82 0.04 -6.67
CA VAL A 57 -23.51 1.11 -5.93
C VAL A 57 -24.78 1.56 -6.66
N THR A 58 -25.84 1.78 -5.90
CA THR A 58 -27.12 2.30 -6.44
C THR A 58 -27.03 3.77 -6.86
N ASP A 59 -27.70 4.13 -7.94
CA ASP A 59 -27.87 5.52 -8.37
C ASP A 59 -28.88 6.34 -7.51
N ASP A 60 -29.17 7.59 -7.90
CA ASP A 60 -30.13 8.46 -7.19
C ASP A 60 -31.57 7.94 -7.17
N ARG A 61 -31.89 6.99 -8.05
CA ARG A 61 -33.19 6.32 -8.14
C ARG A 61 -33.15 4.94 -7.50
N GLY A 62 -32.11 4.61 -6.74
CA GLY A 62 -31.93 3.33 -6.08
C GLY A 62 -31.63 2.17 -7.04
N ARG A 63 -31.37 2.44 -8.32
CA ARG A 63 -31.21 1.41 -9.34
C ARG A 63 -29.79 0.87 -9.32
N TYR A 64 -29.64 -0.42 -9.59
CA TYR A 64 -28.33 -1.08 -9.67
C TYR A 64 -28.32 -2.16 -10.75
N VAL A 65 -27.12 -2.46 -11.25
CA VAL A 65 -26.80 -3.63 -12.08
C VAL A 65 -25.52 -4.23 -11.52
N VAL A 66 -25.54 -5.50 -11.13
CA VAL A 66 -24.35 -6.30 -10.86
C VAL A 66 -24.01 -7.04 -12.15
N PRO A 67 -22.96 -6.62 -12.87
CA PRO A 67 -22.78 -7.08 -14.24
C PRO A 67 -22.01 -8.40 -14.32
N ASP A 68 -21.99 -9.03 -15.49
CA ASP A 68 -21.07 -10.13 -15.90
C ASP A 68 -20.90 -11.22 -14.82
N LEU A 69 -22.00 -11.76 -14.31
CA LEU A 69 -21.99 -12.79 -13.29
C LEU A 69 -21.92 -14.18 -13.93
N PRO A 70 -20.95 -15.03 -13.55
CA PRO A 70 -20.95 -16.44 -13.93
C PRO A 70 -22.26 -17.13 -13.53
N ALA A 71 -22.65 -18.16 -14.30
CA ALA A 71 -23.80 -18.98 -13.96
C ALA A 71 -23.66 -19.57 -12.54
N GLY A 72 -24.68 -19.38 -11.71
CA GLY A 72 -24.67 -19.82 -10.33
C GLY A 72 -25.82 -19.22 -9.54
N GLU A 73 -25.95 -19.67 -8.29
CA GLU A 73 -26.86 -19.06 -7.32
C GLU A 73 -26.08 -18.05 -6.47
N TYR A 74 -26.67 -16.88 -6.27
CA TYR A 74 -26.10 -15.78 -5.52
C TYR A 74 -26.97 -15.44 -4.31
N ASP A 75 -26.31 -15.16 -3.19
CA ASP A 75 -26.90 -14.37 -2.11
C ASP A 75 -26.73 -12.89 -2.44
N VAL A 76 -27.85 -12.16 -2.54
CA VAL A 76 -27.86 -10.73 -2.87
C VAL A 76 -28.45 -9.92 -1.70
N TRP A 77 -27.75 -8.88 -1.26
CA TRP A 77 -28.22 -8.01 -0.18
C TRP A 77 -27.69 -6.57 -0.31
N VAL A 78 -28.22 -5.69 0.53
CA VAL A 78 -27.88 -4.27 0.58
C VAL A 78 -27.06 -3.97 1.82
N ARG A 79 -26.03 -3.14 1.66
CA ARG A 79 -25.21 -2.57 2.74
C ARG A 79 -25.07 -1.06 2.53
N GLY A 80 -24.99 -0.27 3.59
CA GLY A 80 -24.71 1.16 3.47
C GLY A 80 -24.44 1.85 4.80
N TYR A 81 -23.79 3.01 4.75
CA TYR A 81 -23.60 3.82 5.96
C TYR A 81 -24.94 4.34 6.48
N GLY A 82 -25.17 4.20 7.78
CA GLY A 82 -26.47 4.45 8.43
C GLY A 82 -27.44 3.25 8.38
N LEU A 83 -27.04 2.14 7.78
CA LEU A 83 -27.83 0.92 7.64
C LEU A 83 -27.14 -0.26 8.36
N VAL A 84 -27.86 -1.37 8.44
CA VAL A 84 -27.28 -2.71 8.63
C VAL A 84 -27.50 -3.53 7.35
N ASP A 85 -26.84 -4.67 7.24
CA ASP A 85 -27.10 -5.57 6.11
C ASP A 85 -28.59 -5.94 6.06
N SER A 86 -29.18 -5.85 4.86
CA SER A 86 -30.53 -6.35 4.63
C SER A 86 -30.57 -7.88 4.69
N ALA A 87 -31.79 -8.44 4.74
CA ALA A 87 -31.97 -9.87 4.47
C ALA A 87 -31.37 -10.24 3.09
N LYS A 88 -30.71 -11.40 3.04
CA LYS A 88 -30.17 -11.96 1.79
C LYS A 88 -31.30 -12.59 0.97
N VAL A 89 -31.28 -12.33 -0.33
CA VAL A 89 -32.22 -12.88 -1.31
C VAL A 89 -31.45 -13.75 -2.29
N LYS A 90 -31.95 -14.96 -2.56
CA LYS A 90 -31.38 -15.84 -3.57
C LYS A 90 -31.75 -15.36 -4.97
N ALA A 91 -30.76 -15.29 -5.86
CA ALA A 91 -30.97 -14.89 -7.25
C ALA A 91 -30.00 -15.62 -8.19
N GLN A 92 -30.38 -15.68 -9.46
CA GLN A 92 -29.52 -16.13 -10.56
C GLN A 92 -29.35 -14.96 -11.54
N PRO A 93 -28.29 -14.97 -12.37
CA PRO A 93 -28.16 -14.01 -13.47
C PRO A 93 -29.38 -13.98 -14.40
N GLY A 94 -29.62 -12.84 -15.05
CA GLY A 94 -30.79 -12.56 -15.89
C GLY A 94 -32.06 -12.20 -15.11
N LYS A 95 -31.93 -11.78 -13.84
CA LYS A 95 -33.08 -11.49 -12.96
C LYS A 95 -33.10 -10.04 -12.47
N ILE A 96 -34.31 -9.48 -12.43
CA ILE A 96 -34.61 -8.24 -11.70
C ILE A 96 -35.00 -8.59 -10.27
N VAL A 97 -34.24 -8.08 -9.30
CA VAL A 97 -34.41 -8.32 -7.87
C VAL A 97 -34.57 -6.98 -7.16
N ASN A 98 -35.78 -6.68 -6.68
CA ASN A 98 -35.98 -5.48 -5.87
C ASN A 98 -35.63 -5.77 -4.41
N LEU A 99 -34.83 -4.89 -3.80
CA LEU A 99 -34.31 -5.06 -2.45
C LEU A 99 -34.81 -3.95 -1.53
N LYS A 100 -34.82 -4.24 -0.22
CA LYS A 100 -35.14 -3.26 0.82
C LYS A 100 -33.93 -3.01 1.70
N ALA A 101 -33.51 -1.76 1.80
CA ALA A 101 -32.52 -1.32 2.76
C ALA A 101 -33.07 -1.44 4.19
N THR A 102 -32.21 -1.83 5.14
CA THR A 102 -32.58 -1.98 6.55
C THR A 102 -31.91 -0.88 7.37
N PRO A 103 -32.67 0.11 7.90
CA PRO A 103 -32.11 1.14 8.77
C PRO A 103 -31.40 0.52 9.97
N ALA A 104 -30.27 1.09 10.37
CA ALA A 104 -29.62 0.66 11.60
C ALA A 104 -30.50 1.01 12.81
N PRO A 105 -30.64 0.11 13.80
CA PRO A 105 -31.48 0.37 14.98
C PRO A 105 -30.92 1.50 15.85
N ASP A 106 -29.61 1.73 15.81
CA ASP A 106 -28.93 2.81 16.51
C ASP A 106 -27.59 3.18 15.84
N LYS A 107 -26.93 4.21 16.36
CA LYS A 107 -25.61 4.66 15.86
C LYS A 107 -24.51 3.62 16.04
N LYS A 108 -24.56 2.81 17.10
CA LYS A 108 -23.55 1.80 17.40
C LYS A 108 -23.59 0.67 16.36
N ALA A 109 -24.79 0.25 15.96
CA ALA A 109 -25.03 -0.72 14.90
C ALA A 109 -24.59 -0.17 13.54
N ALA A 110 -24.94 1.08 13.21
CA ALA A 110 -24.50 1.73 11.97
C ALA A 110 -22.97 1.81 11.86
N ALA A 111 -22.29 2.16 12.95
CA ALA A 111 -20.84 2.33 12.98
C ALA A 111 -20.06 1.02 12.74
N GLN A 112 -20.69 -0.15 12.95
CA GLN A 112 -20.05 -1.44 12.64
C GLN A 112 -19.74 -1.60 11.15
N TYR A 113 -20.41 -0.84 10.29
CA TYR A 113 -20.24 -0.85 8.84
C TYR A 113 -19.33 0.28 8.34
N TYR A 114 -18.84 1.15 9.21
CA TYR A 114 -17.93 2.22 8.81
C TYR A 114 -16.55 1.66 8.43
N PRO A 115 -15.81 2.32 7.53
CA PRO A 115 -14.44 1.93 7.23
C PRO A 115 -13.59 1.91 8.49
N ALA A 116 -12.62 1.01 8.54
CA ALA A 116 -11.73 0.84 9.68
C ALA A 116 -11.04 2.15 10.09
N LEU A 117 -10.71 3.01 9.12
CA LEU A 117 -10.09 4.32 9.37
C LEU A 117 -10.90 5.21 10.34
N TYR A 118 -12.23 5.16 10.31
CA TYR A 118 -13.08 5.97 11.22
C TYR A 118 -12.97 5.51 12.68
N TRP A 119 -12.74 4.22 12.90
CA TRP A 119 -12.46 3.67 14.23
C TRP A 119 -11.02 3.95 14.65
N PHE A 120 -10.09 3.90 13.70
CA PHE A 120 -8.69 4.24 13.95
C PHE A 120 -8.49 5.71 14.33
N ALA A 121 -9.29 6.61 13.76
CA ALA A 121 -9.28 8.05 14.09
C ALA A 121 -9.60 8.35 15.57
N LEU A 122 -10.15 7.39 16.33
CA LEU A 122 -10.34 7.53 17.78
C LEU A 122 -9.03 7.42 18.58
N LEU A 123 -7.94 6.93 17.97
CA LEU A 123 -6.63 6.80 18.64
C LEU A 123 -6.11 8.18 19.06
N GLN A 124 -5.82 8.34 20.35
CA GLN A 124 -5.30 9.60 20.87
C GLN A 124 -3.76 9.59 20.87
N LEU A 125 -3.17 10.39 20.00
CA LEU A 125 -1.72 10.53 19.91
C LEU A 125 -1.15 11.30 21.13
N PRO A 126 0.08 11.01 21.58
CA PRO A 126 0.79 11.90 22.49
C PRO A 126 0.83 13.32 21.91
N PRO A 127 0.56 14.37 22.70
CA PRO A 127 0.52 15.75 22.20
C PRO A 127 1.90 16.19 21.73
N LYS A 128 1.94 17.20 20.84
CA LYS A 128 3.21 17.75 20.31
C LYS A 128 4.16 18.23 21.41
N SER A 129 3.64 18.66 22.57
CA SER A 129 4.42 19.08 23.73
C SER A 129 5.23 17.96 24.40
N ASP A 130 4.94 16.69 24.10
CA ASP A 130 5.69 15.55 24.63
C ASP A 130 7.00 15.29 23.84
N PHE A 131 7.28 16.08 22.80
CA PHE A 131 8.44 15.87 21.93
C PHE A 131 9.44 17.04 22.02
N PRO A 132 10.76 16.77 21.98
CA PRO A 132 11.40 15.45 21.88
C PRO A 132 11.17 14.59 23.13
N GLY A 133 11.20 13.26 22.95
CA GLY A 133 11.03 12.31 24.06
C GLY A 133 12.07 12.50 25.16
N THR A 134 11.71 12.18 26.40
CA THR A 134 12.57 12.39 27.59
C THR A 134 12.98 11.08 28.28
N GLY A 135 12.69 9.93 27.66
CA GLY A 135 13.07 8.59 28.12
C GLY A 135 12.22 8.07 29.28
N ASP A 136 12.58 6.89 29.77
CA ASP A 136 11.79 6.15 30.78
C ASP A 136 11.67 6.87 32.12
N LYS A 137 12.64 7.73 32.47
CA LYS A 137 12.60 8.58 33.67
C LYS A 137 11.79 9.88 33.48
N GLY A 138 11.38 10.17 32.25
CA GLY A 138 10.57 11.33 31.89
C GLY A 138 9.17 10.91 31.44
N ASN A 139 8.80 11.26 30.21
CA ASN A 139 7.49 10.98 29.63
C ASN A 139 7.36 9.57 29.00
N GLY A 140 8.39 8.73 29.11
CA GLY A 140 8.38 7.36 28.60
C GLY A 140 8.46 7.24 27.06
N ILE A 141 8.73 8.35 26.36
CA ILE A 141 9.02 8.35 24.92
C ILE A 141 10.53 8.37 24.73
N SER A 142 11.03 7.52 23.83
CA SER A 142 12.46 7.46 23.51
C SER A 142 13.00 8.83 23.10
N PRO A 143 14.16 9.27 23.64
CA PRO A 143 14.79 10.53 23.23
C PRO A 143 15.15 10.60 21.75
N ASN A 144 15.15 9.46 21.04
CA ASN A 144 15.37 9.40 19.59
C ASN A 144 14.14 9.83 18.78
N ILE A 145 12.96 9.92 19.39
CA ILE A 145 11.75 10.44 18.76
C ILE A 145 11.67 11.93 19.08
N LYS A 146 12.00 12.77 18.09
CA LYS A 146 12.13 14.22 18.19
C LYS A 146 10.84 14.98 17.91
N SER A 147 9.87 14.35 17.25
CA SER A 147 8.58 14.98 16.90
C SER A 147 7.39 14.02 16.93
N GLN A 148 6.18 14.57 17.03
CA GLN A 148 4.95 13.79 16.88
C GLN A 148 4.85 13.13 15.49
N GLY A 149 5.41 13.76 14.44
CA GLY A 149 5.46 13.16 13.10
C GLY A 149 6.30 11.89 13.05
N GLU A 150 7.42 11.86 13.77
CA GLU A 150 8.22 10.64 13.94
C GLU A 150 7.48 9.59 14.76
N TRP A 151 6.76 9.97 15.82
CA TRP A 151 5.88 9.02 16.51
C TRP A 151 4.85 8.41 15.56
N ILE A 152 4.16 9.24 14.78
CA ILE A 152 3.16 8.78 13.80
C ILE A 152 3.81 7.82 12.81
N ARG A 153 4.92 8.20 12.16
CA ARG A 153 5.62 7.32 11.22
C ARG A 153 6.05 6.01 11.88
N ASN A 154 6.63 6.08 13.08
CA ASN A 154 7.35 4.95 13.65
C ASN A 154 6.45 3.93 14.37
N VAL A 155 5.36 4.34 15.01
CA VAL A 155 4.52 3.40 15.76
C VAL A 155 3.09 3.33 15.23
N VAL A 156 2.56 4.44 14.73
CA VAL A 156 1.16 4.50 14.30
C VAL A 156 1.01 4.02 12.86
N ASN A 157 1.83 4.55 11.95
CA ASN A 157 1.58 4.54 10.52
C ASN A 157 2.64 3.74 9.74
N THR A 158 3.32 4.37 8.78
CA THR A 158 4.17 3.77 7.73
C THR A 158 5.15 2.69 8.19
N ASP A 159 5.90 2.92 9.27
CA ASP A 159 6.91 1.99 9.81
C ASP A 159 6.44 1.36 11.14
N GLY A 160 5.13 1.43 11.38
CA GLY A 160 4.44 0.93 12.57
C GLY A 160 3.26 0.05 12.17
N CYS A 161 2.14 0.19 12.87
CA CYS A 161 1.06 -0.80 12.75
C CYS A 161 0.30 -0.76 11.42
N THR A 162 -0.03 0.40 10.85
CA THR A 162 -0.89 0.45 9.63
C THR A 162 -0.21 -0.03 8.37
N GLY A 163 1.13 -0.12 8.37
CA GLY A 163 1.88 -0.66 7.23
C GLY A 163 1.55 -2.12 6.92
N CYS A 164 1.11 -2.89 7.93
CA CYS A 164 0.85 -4.34 7.83
C CYS A 164 -0.54 -4.76 8.36
N HIS A 165 -1.23 -3.88 9.08
CA HIS A 165 -2.50 -4.20 9.73
C HIS A 165 -3.57 -3.18 9.35
N GLN A 166 -4.79 -3.66 9.07
CA GLN A 166 -5.95 -2.79 8.93
C GLN A 166 -6.43 -2.32 10.32
N LEU A 167 -5.86 -1.22 10.83
CA LEU A 167 -6.25 -0.66 12.13
C LEU A 167 -7.67 -0.12 12.10
N GLY A 168 -8.44 -0.44 13.15
CA GLY A 168 -9.83 -0.04 13.29
C GLY A 168 -10.83 -1.08 12.74
N GLY A 169 -10.35 -2.13 12.09
CA GLY A 169 -11.16 -3.33 11.83
C GLY A 169 -11.50 -4.05 13.15
N PRO A 170 -12.56 -4.89 13.21
CA PRO A 170 -12.94 -5.59 14.43
C PRO A 170 -11.77 -6.34 15.08
N ALA A 171 -10.96 -7.05 14.28
CA ALA A 171 -9.82 -7.82 14.78
C ALA A 171 -8.70 -6.96 15.37
N THR A 172 -8.56 -5.69 14.98
CA THR A 172 -7.45 -4.80 15.42
C THR A 172 -7.86 -3.81 16.49
N ARG A 173 -9.13 -3.38 16.51
CA ARG A 173 -9.64 -2.48 17.56
C ARG A 173 -10.05 -3.19 18.85
N THR A 174 -10.27 -4.51 18.80
CA THR A 174 -10.49 -5.36 19.98
C THR A 174 -9.33 -6.35 20.13
N ILE A 175 -9.14 -6.89 21.33
CA ILE A 175 -8.16 -7.96 21.60
C ILE A 175 -8.89 -9.31 21.61
N PRO A 176 -8.36 -10.37 20.96
CA PRO A 176 -8.93 -11.71 21.05
C PRO A 176 -9.13 -12.16 22.49
N ALA A 177 -10.28 -12.77 22.79
CA ALA A 177 -10.62 -13.25 24.13
C ALA A 177 -9.59 -14.24 24.70
N SER A 178 -8.96 -15.03 23.82
CA SER A 178 -7.88 -15.96 24.17
C SER A 178 -6.64 -15.27 24.75
N ILE A 179 -6.43 -13.98 24.46
CA ILE A 179 -5.37 -13.16 25.04
C ILE A 179 -5.94 -12.33 26.20
N LEU A 180 -7.02 -11.58 25.95
CA LEU A 180 -7.58 -10.65 26.93
C LEU A 180 -7.96 -11.33 28.25
N GLY A 181 -8.51 -12.55 28.20
CA GLY A 181 -8.92 -13.29 29.40
C GLY A 181 -7.75 -13.81 30.27
N GLN A 182 -6.50 -13.66 29.83
CA GLN A 182 -5.30 -14.08 30.57
C GLN A 182 -4.67 -12.96 31.41
N PHE A 183 -5.14 -11.71 31.27
CA PHE A 183 -4.53 -10.54 31.89
C PHE A 183 -5.57 -9.68 32.61
N GLU A 184 -5.15 -9.02 33.67
CA GLU A 184 -6.02 -8.15 34.50
C GLU A 184 -6.32 -6.81 33.82
N ASP A 185 -5.42 -6.35 32.94
CA ASP A 185 -5.56 -5.09 32.23
C ASP A 185 -5.27 -5.21 30.72
N THR A 186 -5.88 -4.30 29.96
CA THR A 186 -5.79 -4.25 28.49
C THR A 186 -4.37 -3.90 28.02
N LYS A 187 -3.55 -3.25 28.84
CA LYS A 187 -2.18 -2.87 28.49
C LYS A 187 -1.26 -4.10 28.43
N MET A 188 -1.36 -5.00 29.42
CA MET A 188 -0.68 -6.30 29.43
C MET A 188 -1.18 -7.18 28.28
N ALA A 189 -2.50 -7.16 28.01
CA ALA A 189 -3.06 -7.90 26.89
C ALA A 189 -2.54 -7.39 25.53
N TRP A 190 -2.40 -6.07 25.34
CA TRP A 190 -1.74 -5.49 24.16
C TRP A 190 -0.28 -5.89 24.07
N ASP A 191 0.42 -5.90 25.20
CA ASP A 191 1.83 -6.26 25.26
C ASP A 191 2.07 -7.71 24.81
N ARG A 192 1.19 -8.62 25.23
CA ARG A 192 1.20 -10.01 24.79
C ARG A 192 0.77 -10.15 23.32
N ARG A 193 -0.20 -9.35 22.87
CA ARG A 193 -0.73 -9.39 21.50
C ARG A 193 0.34 -9.10 20.46
N ILE A 194 1.15 -8.07 20.67
CA ILE A 194 2.20 -7.69 19.71
C ILE A 194 3.35 -8.71 19.63
N GLN A 195 3.36 -9.73 20.49
CA GLN A 195 4.35 -10.81 20.46
C GLN A 195 3.85 -12.03 19.67
N SER A 196 2.59 -12.04 19.21
CA SER A 196 2.02 -13.20 18.53
C SER A 196 2.61 -13.44 17.14
N GLY A 197 2.95 -14.71 16.86
CA GLY A 197 3.43 -15.17 15.55
C GLY A 197 4.89 -14.80 15.26
N GLN A 198 5.34 -15.10 14.04
CA GLN A 198 6.73 -14.93 13.61
C GLN A 198 7.14 -13.45 13.53
N ALA A 199 6.23 -12.55 13.17
CA ALA A 199 6.46 -11.09 13.21
C ALA A 199 6.52 -10.50 14.64
N GLY A 200 6.13 -11.26 15.66
CA GLY A 200 5.98 -10.75 17.04
C GLY A 200 7.26 -10.17 17.64
N GLY A 201 8.41 -10.77 17.32
CA GLY A 201 9.72 -10.26 17.75
C GLY A 201 9.99 -8.84 17.23
N GLY A 202 9.74 -8.61 15.94
CA GLY A 202 9.93 -7.31 15.30
C GLY A 202 8.96 -6.25 15.83
N MET A 203 7.67 -6.59 15.97
CA MET A 203 6.67 -5.70 16.55
C MET A 203 7.00 -5.32 18.00
N SER A 204 7.44 -6.28 18.81
CA SER A 204 7.85 -6.04 20.20
C SER A 204 9.11 -5.16 20.29
N ALA A 205 10.10 -5.39 19.43
CA ALA A 205 11.30 -4.55 19.35
C ALA A 205 10.94 -3.11 18.99
N ARG A 206 9.98 -2.92 18.07
CA ARG A 206 9.53 -1.59 17.66
C ARG A 206 8.93 -0.79 18.80
N PHE A 207 8.05 -1.41 19.60
CA PHE A 207 7.49 -0.77 20.79
C PHE A 207 8.58 -0.38 21.79
N THR A 208 9.61 -1.22 21.94
CA THR A 208 10.76 -0.93 22.81
C THR A 208 11.55 0.29 22.31
N GLN A 209 11.81 0.41 21.01
CA GLN A 209 12.57 1.51 20.42
C GLN A 209 11.92 2.89 20.59
N VAL A 210 10.59 2.97 20.54
CA VAL A 210 9.85 4.24 20.60
C VAL A 210 9.47 4.68 22.01
N GLY A 211 9.44 3.75 22.97
CA GLY A 211 8.93 3.98 24.32
C GLY A 211 7.73 3.08 24.64
N ARG A 212 8.02 1.83 25.01
CA ARG A 212 7.02 0.75 25.16
C ARG A 212 5.86 1.11 26.08
N PRO A 213 6.09 1.63 27.32
CA PRO A 213 4.98 1.93 28.21
C PRO A 213 4.01 2.97 27.64
N ARG A 214 4.52 3.98 26.92
CA ARG A 214 3.72 5.03 26.29
C ARG A 214 2.92 4.50 25.09
N ALA A 215 3.56 3.70 24.24
CA ALA A 215 2.90 3.10 23.07
C ALA A 215 1.78 2.13 23.48
N LEU A 216 2.05 1.23 24.45
CA LEU A 216 1.03 0.30 24.96
C LEU A 216 -0.16 1.04 25.60
N ALA A 217 0.11 2.10 26.37
CA ALA A 217 -0.96 2.87 27.00
C ALA A 217 -1.89 3.53 25.96
N MET A 218 -1.32 4.06 24.87
CA MET A 218 -2.09 4.66 23.77
C MET A 218 -3.05 3.66 23.11
N TYR A 219 -2.57 2.46 22.77
CA TYR A 219 -3.42 1.44 22.14
C TYR A 219 -4.40 0.80 23.13
N ALA A 220 -4.01 0.61 24.40
CA ALA A 220 -4.92 0.11 25.44
C ALA A 220 -6.08 1.08 25.68
N ASP A 221 -5.79 2.38 25.84
CA ASP A 221 -6.81 3.42 25.98
C ASP A 221 -7.80 3.42 24.80
N TRP A 222 -7.28 3.34 23.57
CA TRP A 222 -8.12 3.29 22.37
C TRP A 222 -9.05 2.07 22.35
N THR A 223 -8.54 0.87 22.67
CA THR A 223 -9.37 -0.34 22.80
C THR A 223 -10.39 -0.21 23.93
N ASP A 224 -9.99 0.32 25.09
CA ASP A 224 -10.86 0.44 26.26
C ASP A 224 -12.00 1.43 26.04
N ARG A 225 -11.74 2.59 25.41
CA ARG A 225 -12.79 3.56 25.08
C ARG A 225 -13.80 2.99 24.10
N ILE A 226 -13.35 2.28 23.07
CA ILE A 226 -14.23 1.58 22.14
C ILE A 226 -15.08 0.52 22.87
N ALA A 227 -14.46 -0.28 23.76
CA ALA A 227 -15.18 -1.27 24.55
C ALA A 227 -16.25 -0.65 25.46
N LYS A 228 -15.98 0.55 26.00
CA LYS A 228 -16.92 1.36 26.81
C LYS A 228 -18.00 2.07 25.98
N GLY A 229 -17.96 1.95 24.65
CA GLY A 229 -19.00 2.45 23.75
C GLY A 229 -18.67 3.76 23.05
N GLU A 230 -17.42 4.22 23.05
CA GLU A 230 -17.00 5.31 22.17
C GLU A 230 -17.20 4.91 20.70
N LEU A 231 -17.76 5.83 19.91
CA LEU A 231 -18.05 5.65 18.49
C LEU A 231 -17.30 6.71 17.67
N PRO A 232 -16.99 6.44 16.39
CA PRO A 232 -16.47 7.46 15.49
C PRO A 232 -17.31 8.73 15.50
N ALA A 233 -16.66 9.89 15.61
CA ALA A 233 -17.32 11.18 15.68
C ALA A 233 -17.95 11.60 14.34
N ALA A 234 -17.35 11.17 13.23
CA ALA A 234 -17.82 11.44 11.88
C ALA A 234 -18.63 10.26 11.33
N THR A 235 -19.68 10.56 10.55
CA THR A 235 -20.38 9.58 9.73
C THR A 235 -19.78 9.60 8.31
N PRO A 236 -19.37 8.45 7.75
CA PRO A 236 -18.84 8.42 6.40
C PRO A 236 -19.90 8.83 5.37
N SER A 237 -19.47 9.57 4.34
CA SER A 237 -20.31 9.88 3.19
C SER A 237 -20.56 8.63 2.35
N ARG A 238 -21.78 8.50 1.84
CA ARG A 238 -22.08 7.49 0.81
C ARG A 238 -21.54 7.92 -0.55
N PRO A 239 -21.22 6.98 -1.47
CA PRO A 239 -20.74 7.33 -2.79
C PRO A 239 -21.75 8.18 -3.58
N GLN A 240 -21.25 9.18 -4.29
CA GLN A 240 -22.04 10.13 -5.07
C GLN A 240 -21.47 10.33 -6.47
N GLY A 241 -22.32 10.77 -7.41
CA GLY A 241 -21.89 11.05 -8.78
C GLY A 241 -21.15 9.87 -9.42
N ILE A 242 -19.95 10.12 -9.93
CA ILE A 242 -19.13 9.13 -10.64
C ILE A 242 -18.62 7.98 -9.76
N GLU A 243 -18.53 8.18 -8.45
CA GLU A 243 -18.08 7.15 -7.50
C GLU A 243 -19.00 5.92 -7.51
N ARG A 244 -20.25 6.10 -7.94
CA ARG A 244 -21.24 5.02 -8.03
C ARG A 244 -21.05 4.08 -9.20
N ASN A 245 -20.15 4.41 -10.13
CA ASN A 245 -19.83 3.57 -11.28
C ASN A 245 -18.79 2.48 -10.95
N VAL A 246 -18.28 2.44 -9.72
CA VAL A 246 -17.29 1.44 -9.29
C VAL A 246 -17.95 0.08 -9.10
N VAL A 247 -17.34 -0.94 -9.70
CA VAL A 247 -17.65 -2.35 -9.49
C VAL A 247 -16.46 -2.99 -8.77
N VAL A 248 -16.72 -3.60 -7.61
CA VAL A 248 -15.70 -4.30 -6.84
C VAL A 248 -15.92 -5.79 -6.96
N THR A 249 -14.96 -6.50 -7.55
CA THR A 249 -14.94 -7.97 -7.59
C THR A 249 -13.85 -8.48 -6.64
N MET A 250 -14.21 -9.45 -5.80
CA MET A 250 -13.32 -10.03 -4.80
C MET A 250 -13.30 -11.55 -4.92
N TRP A 251 -12.10 -12.12 -4.80
CA TRP A 251 -11.83 -13.55 -4.76
C TRP A 251 -11.04 -13.89 -3.50
N ASP A 252 -11.17 -15.14 -3.06
CA ASP A 252 -10.36 -15.74 -2.00
C ASP A 252 -9.40 -16.76 -2.62
N TRP A 253 -8.20 -16.32 -3.00
CA TRP A 253 -7.38 -16.95 -4.05
C TRP A 253 -5.96 -17.33 -3.59
N ALA A 254 -5.77 -17.46 -2.28
CA ALA A 254 -4.56 -17.99 -1.67
C ALA A 254 -4.94 -18.94 -0.50
N ASP A 255 -3.97 -19.59 0.15
CA ASP A 255 -4.27 -20.46 1.28
C ASP A 255 -4.47 -19.65 2.60
N PRO A 256 -5.13 -20.23 3.63
CA PRO A 256 -5.45 -19.50 4.86
C PRO A 256 -4.25 -19.10 5.74
N LYS A 257 -3.05 -19.61 5.45
CA LYS A 257 -1.83 -19.38 6.25
C LYS A 257 -0.88 -18.36 5.62
N VAL A 258 -1.19 -17.88 4.42
CA VAL A 258 -0.41 -16.86 3.73
C VAL A 258 -1.13 -15.50 3.70
N TYR A 259 -0.37 -14.44 3.46
CA TYR A 259 -0.90 -13.10 3.22
C TYR A 259 -0.49 -12.61 1.84
N LEU A 260 -1.33 -11.80 1.20
CA LEU A 260 -0.97 -11.11 -0.04
C LEU A 260 -0.33 -9.76 0.29
N HIS A 261 0.89 -9.56 -0.18
CA HIS A 261 1.67 -8.33 0.00
C HIS A 261 1.54 -7.38 -1.19
N ASP A 262 1.58 -7.92 -2.41
CA ASP A 262 1.49 -7.17 -3.66
C ASP A 262 0.83 -8.01 -4.77
N ALA A 263 0.43 -7.40 -5.88
CA ALA A 263 -0.11 -8.07 -7.05
C ALA A 263 0.09 -7.30 -8.36
N ILE A 264 0.14 -8.02 -9.48
CA ILE A 264 0.20 -7.44 -10.83
C ILE A 264 -0.86 -8.04 -11.75
N SER A 265 -1.51 -7.16 -12.51
CA SER A 265 -2.57 -7.52 -13.46
C SER A 265 -2.21 -7.28 -14.91
N SER A 266 -1.29 -6.36 -15.24
CA SER A 266 -0.85 -6.09 -16.62
C SER A 266 0.41 -5.23 -16.64
N ASP A 267 1.01 -5.04 -17.82
CA ASP A 267 2.03 -4.02 -18.01
C ASP A 267 1.38 -2.64 -17.84
N LYS A 268 1.92 -1.84 -16.92
CA LYS A 268 1.42 -0.50 -16.62
C LYS A 268 1.47 0.44 -17.83
N ARG A 269 2.45 0.28 -18.71
CA ARG A 269 2.63 1.11 -19.92
C ARG A 269 1.57 0.80 -20.98
N ASN A 270 1.09 -0.45 -20.98
CA ASN A 270 -0.01 -0.88 -21.86
C ASN A 270 -0.87 -1.93 -21.15
N PRO A 271 -1.97 -1.52 -20.49
CA PRO A 271 -2.84 -2.42 -19.75
C PRO A 271 -3.48 -3.53 -20.60
N THR A 272 -3.48 -3.40 -21.94
CA THR A 272 -4.05 -4.42 -22.83
C THR A 272 -3.18 -5.68 -22.99
N VAL A 273 -1.90 -5.63 -22.57
CA VAL A 273 -0.95 -6.77 -22.66
C VAL A 273 -1.51 -8.02 -22.01
N ASN A 274 -2.15 -7.88 -20.85
CA ASN A 274 -2.80 -8.97 -20.11
C ASN A 274 -4.30 -8.71 -19.93
N ALA A 275 -4.97 -8.17 -20.97
CA ALA A 275 -6.40 -7.89 -20.92
C ALA A 275 -7.21 -9.14 -20.54
N ASN A 276 -7.94 -9.05 -19.41
CA ASN A 276 -8.70 -10.15 -18.82
C ASN A 276 -7.85 -11.41 -18.55
N GLY A 277 -6.54 -11.27 -18.44
CA GLY A 277 -5.64 -12.37 -18.15
C GLY A 277 -5.50 -12.63 -16.65
N PRO A 278 -4.69 -13.63 -16.26
CA PRO A 278 -4.47 -13.96 -14.86
C PRO A 278 -3.81 -12.82 -14.09
N ILE A 279 -4.20 -12.65 -12.84
CA ILE A 279 -3.55 -11.74 -11.88
C ILE A 279 -2.61 -12.58 -11.01
N TYR A 280 -1.42 -12.07 -10.75
CA TYR A 280 -0.38 -12.75 -9.97
C TYR A 280 -0.15 -12.00 -8.66
N GLY A 281 -0.10 -12.73 -7.54
CA GLY A 281 0.13 -12.15 -6.21
C GLY A 281 1.49 -12.53 -5.62
N ALA A 282 1.93 -11.72 -4.65
CA ALA A 282 3.17 -11.89 -3.89
C ALA A 282 2.79 -12.24 -2.45
N LEU A 283 3.44 -13.26 -1.91
CA LEU A 283 3.20 -13.72 -0.53
C LEU A 283 4.24 -13.24 0.47
N GLU A 284 5.25 -12.51 0.00
CA GLU A 284 6.39 -12.04 0.77
C GLU A 284 6.94 -13.14 1.70
N GLU A 285 6.92 -12.94 3.02
CA GLU A 285 7.51 -13.89 3.97
C GLU A 285 6.71 -15.18 4.10
N SER A 286 5.45 -15.20 3.66
CA SER A 286 4.51 -16.25 4.03
C SER A 286 4.54 -17.51 3.17
N GLY A 287 5.01 -17.46 1.92
CA GLY A 287 5.06 -18.66 1.06
C GLY A 287 5.92 -18.54 -0.20
N ASP A 288 6.45 -19.68 -0.68
CA ASP A 288 7.26 -19.80 -1.91
C ASP A 288 6.44 -20.22 -3.14
N TYR A 289 5.40 -19.45 -3.45
CA TYR A 289 4.68 -19.56 -4.71
C TYR A 289 4.03 -18.24 -5.09
N LEU A 290 3.74 -18.05 -6.38
CA LEU A 290 2.85 -16.98 -6.86
C LEU A 290 1.41 -17.51 -6.85
N PRO A 291 0.50 -17.00 -5.99
CA PRO A 291 -0.94 -17.20 -6.18
C PRO A 291 -1.37 -16.55 -7.49
N VAL A 292 -2.30 -17.20 -8.18
CA VAL A 292 -2.82 -16.75 -9.46
C VAL A 292 -4.34 -16.83 -9.45
N ILE A 293 -5.04 -15.76 -9.80
CA ILE A 293 -6.49 -15.76 -10.05
C ILE A 293 -6.74 -15.47 -11.52
N ASP A 294 -7.46 -16.36 -12.19
CA ASP A 294 -8.00 -16.11 -13.51
C ASP A 294 -9.40 -15.48 -13.37
N PRO A 295 -9.56 -14.17 -13.66
CA PRO A 295 -10.84 -13.49 -13.51
C PRO A 295 -11.91 -13.98 -14.50
N LYS A 296 -11.55 -14.61 -15.62
CA LYS A 296 -12.52 -15.16 -16.58
C LYS A 296 -13.15 -16.45 -16.06
N THR A 297 -12.33 -17.32 -15.50
CA THR A 297 -12.77 -18.65 -15.05
C THR A 297 -13.04 -18.72 -13.55
N ASN A 298 -12.73 -17.65 -12.81
CA ASN A 298 -12.84 -17.58 -11.35
C ASN A 298 -12.06 -18.69 -10.64
N THR A 299 -10.95 -19.11 -11.24
CA THR A 299 -10.11 -20.23 -10.76
C THR A 299 -8.81 -19.71 -10.16
N ALA A 300 -8.52 -20.15 -8.93
CA ALA A 300 -7.24 -19.92 -8.28
C ALA A 300 -6.25 -21.05 -8.62
N SER A 301 -4.97 -20.71 -8.78
CA SER A 301 -3.87 -21.67 -8.96
C SER A 301 -2.59 -21.14 -8.33
N MET A 302 -1.52 -21.94 -8.35
CA MET A 302 -0.24 -21.61 -7.74
C MET A 302 0.90 -21.91 -8.70
N ILE A 303 1.86 -20.99 -8.79
CA ILE A 303 3.13 -21.20 -9.50
C ILE A 303 4.23 -21.34 -8.45
N LYS A 304 4.77 -22.55 -8.30
CA LYS A 304 5.88 -22.77 -7.37
C LYS A 304 7.09 -21.93 -7.78
N VAL A 305 7.68 -21.24 -6.81
CA VAL A 305 8.96 -20.53 -6.98
C VAL A 305 9.99 -21.11 -6.01
N GLY A 306 11.24 -20.67 -6.15
CA GLY A 306 12.31 -21.04 -5.24
C GLY A 306 13.55 -20.19 -5.49
N PRO A 307 14.47 -20.15 -4.53
CA PRO A 307 15.74 -19.45 -4.69
C PRO A 307 16.63 -20.17 -5.72
N ARG A 308 17.69 -19.49 -6.17
CA ARG A 308 18.76 -20.09 -6.98
C ARG A 308 19.64 -20.98 -6.11
N ASP A 309 20.02 -20.48 -4.94
CA ASP A 309 20.93 -21.16 -4.02
C ASP A 309 20.15 -21.90 -2.92
N ALA A 310 20.41 -23.20 -2.76
CA ALA A 310 19.66 -24.06 -1.84
C ALA A 310 19.83 -23.69 -0.36
N ASP A 311 20.92 -23.01 0.00
CA ASP A 311 21.22 -22.56 1.36
C ASP A 311 20.66 -21.17 1.69
N THR A 312 19.77 -20.65 0.85
CA THR A 312 19.05 -19.38 1.08
C THR A 312 18.18 -19.48 2.34
N PRO A 313 18.26 -18.52 3.29
CA PRO A 313 17.48 -18.55 4.53
C PRO A 313 15.96 -18.52 4.29
N SER A 314 15.21 -19.17 5.17
CA SER A 314 13.75 -19.21 5.16
C SER A 314 13.16 -18.38 6.30
N SER A 315 11.98 -17.79 6.10
CA SER A 315 11.19 -17.19 7.18
C SER A 315 10.81 -18.22 8.25
N ALA A 316 10.82 -19.53 7.92
CA ALA A 316 10.61 -20.61 8.89
C ALA A 316 11.76 -20.75 9.90
N ASP A 317 12.95 -20.22 9.60
CA ASP A 317 14.10 -20.22 10.52
C ASP A 317 13.83 -19.34 11.76
N GLN A 318 12.80 -18.47 11.69
CA GLN A 318 12.33 -17.66 12.80
C GLN A 318 11.00 -18.23 13.34
N PRO A 319 11.01 -18.94 14.48
CA PRO A 319 9.77 -19.44 15.09
C PRO A 319 8.91 -18.30 15.65
N PRO A 320 7.61 -18.54 15.92
CA PRO A 320 6.75 -17.58 16.60
C PRO A 320 7.37 -17.07 17.92
N ALA A 321 7.35 -15.75 18.12
CA ALA A 321 7.86 -15.16 19.37
C ALA A 321 6.97 -15.49 20.57
N ALA A 322 5.66 -15.65 20.32
CA ALA A 322 4.67 -16.20 21.23
C ALA A 322 3.50 -16.78 20.41
N PRO A 323 2.68 -17.68 21.00
CA PRO A 323 1.60 -18.31 20.26
C PRO A 323 0.66 -17.31 19.57
N SER A 324 0.30 -17.61 18.33
CA SER A 324 -0.78 -16.97 17.58
C SER A 324 -2.14 -17.31 18.21
N PRO A 325 -3.07 -16.36 18.33
CA PRO A 325 -4.43 -16.65 18.80
C PRO A 325 -5.23 -17.53 17.83
N TYR A 326 -4.72 -17.79 16.62
CA TYR A 326 -5.38 -18.58 15.57
C TYR A 326 -4.64 -19.89 15.26
N TRP A 327 -3.30 -19.86 15.29
CA TRP A 327 -2.45 -20.97 14.85
C TRP A 327 -1.55 -21.54 15.94
N GLY A 328 -1.65 -21.04 17.18
CA GLY A 328 -0.82 -21.46 18.29
C GLY A 328 0.67 -21.24 18.01
N ASP A 329 1.49 -22.24 18.33
CA ASP A 329 2.95 -22.22 18.15
C ASP A 329 3.41 -22.68 16.75
N GLU A 330 2.48 -22.88 15.81
CA GLU A 330 2.83 -23.32 14.46
C GLU A 330 3.60 -22.23 13.69
N THR A 331 4.76 -22.59 13.14
CA THR A 331 5.50 -21.79 12.16
C THR A 331 4.81 -21.90 10.79
N ILE A 332 4.02 -20.89 10.43
CA ILE A 332 3.19 -20.90 9.21
C ILE A 332 3.83 -20.18 8.02
N TRP A 333 4.76 -19.25 8.25
CA TRP A 333 5.51 -18.57 7.20
C TRP A 333 6.80 -19.33 6.90
N ASN A 334 7.05 -19.59 5.63
CA ASN A 334 8.13 -20.50 5.20
C ASN A 334 8.90 -20.02 3.96
N SER A 335 8.73 -18.77 3.53
CA SER A 335 9.35 -18.32 2.28
C SER A 335 10.87 -18.25 2.36
N GLN A 336 11.58 -18.79 1.38
CA GLN A 336 12.98 -18.50 1.09
C GLN A 336 13.13 -17.32 0.12
N THR A 337 12.15 -17.14 -0.78
CA THR A 337 12.22 -16.16 -1.86
C THR A 337 11.77 -14.76 -1.45
N THR A 338 10.90 -14.60 -0.45
CA THR A 338 10.42 -13.30 0.04
C THR A 338 9.97 -12.38 -1.10
N ILE A 339 9.12 -12.89 -2.00
CA ILE A 339 8.66 -12.15 -3.19
C ILE A 339 7.93 -10.88 -2.75
N HIS A 340 8.42 -9.73 -3.18
CA HIS A 340 7.98 -8.44 -2.66
C HIS A 340 7.05 -7.70 -3.60
N SER A 341 7.51 -7.36 -4.79
CA SER A 341 6.75 -6.47 -5.69
C SER A 341 6.98 -6.81 -7.13
N PHE A 342 6.04 -6.39 -7.98
CA PHE A 342 5.95 -6.84 -9.36
C PHE A 342 6.15 -5.76 -10.40
N ALA A 343 6.54 -6.20 -11.59
CA ALA A 343 6.27 -5.52 -12.85
C ALA A 343 5.86 -6.56 -13.91
N MET A 344 5.24 -6.11 -15.00
CA MET A 344 4.98 -6.94 -16.17
C MET A 344 5.51 -6.23 -17.41
N ASP A 345 6.17 -6.97 -18.30
CA ASP A 345 6.70 -6.41 -19.55
C ASP A 345 5.74 -6.53 -20.73
N LYS A 346 6.11 -5.93 -21.87
CA LYS A 346 5.32 -5.93 -23.11
C LYS A 346 5.05 -7.32 -23.67
N GLN A 347 5.80 -8.35 -23.24
CA GLN A 347 5.59 -9.73 -23.67
C GLN A 347 4.64 -10.52 -22.76
N GLY A 348 4.19 -9.90 -21.66
CA GLY A 348 3.34 -10.50 -20.63
C GLY A 348 4.12 -11.35 -19.63
N ARG A 349 5.45 -11.20 -19.54
CA ARG A 349 6.26 -11.89 -18.53
C ARG A 349 6.14 -11.15 -17.19
N VAL A 350 6.05 -11.92 -16.12
CA VAL A 350 5.86 -11.42 -14.75
C VAL A 350 7.22 -11.34 -14.07
N TRP A 351 7.60 -10.16 -13.64
CA TRP A 351 8.86 -9.87 -12.97
C TRP A 351 8.58 -9.56 -11.51
N ALA A 352 9.41 -10.07 -10.61
CA ALA A 352 9.26 -9.80 -9.18
C ALA A 352 10.59 -9.63 -8.47
N ALA A 353 10.64 -8.70 -7.51
CA ALA A 353 11.74 -8.57 -6.57
C ALA A 353 11.70 -9.75 -5.60
N ALA A 354 12.77 -10.53 -5.55
CA ALA A 354 12.82 -11.76 -4.77
C ALA A 354 14.25 -12.12 -4.37
N ARG A 355 14.41 -12.69 -3.17
CA ARG A 355 15.64 -13.32 -2.71
C ARG A 355 15.92 -14.57 -3.55
N VAL A 356 17.09 -14.59 -4.17
CA VAL A 356 17.56 -15.73 -4.96
C VAL A 356 18.76 -16.43 -4.32
N ARG A 357 19.44 -15.77 -3.38
CA ARG A 357 20.63 -16.27 -2.67
C ARG A 357 20.78 -15.62 -1.30
N LYS A 358 21.83 -16.02 -0.56
CA LYS A 358 22.29 -15.31 0.64
C LYS A 358 22.68 -13.85 0.33
N PRO A 359 22.70 -12.97 1.35
CA PRO A 359 22.91 -11.54 1.13
C PRO A 359 24.25 -11.15 0.47
N GLN A 360 25.30 -11.96 0.61
CA GLN A 360 26.62 -11.65 0.05
C GLN A 360 26.55 -11.55 -1.48
N THR A 361 26.92 -10.40 -2.04
CA THR A 361 26.89 -10.15 -3.49
C THR A 361 28.02 -10.86 -4.23
N PRO A 362 27.87 -11.13 -5.54
CA PRO A 362 28.95 -11.60 -6.38
C PRO A 362 30.19 -10.70 -6.36
N ALA A 363 31.37 -11.28 -6.60
CA ALA A 363 32.64 -10.55 -6.61
C ALA A 363 32.65 -9.37 -7.60
N TRP A 364 31.89 -9.47 -8.71
CA TRP A 364 31.81 -8.42 -9.72
C TRP A 364 30.99 -7.18 -9.26
N CYS A 365 30.24 -7.29 -8.15
CA CYS A 365 29.57 -6.15 -7.50
C CYS A 365 30.47 -5.39 -6.52
N GLN A 366 31.57 -6.01 -6.11
CA GLN A 366 32.40 -5.56 -5.00
C GLN A 366 33.62 -4.75 -5.48
N ALA A 367 34.32 -4.15 -4.52
CA ALA A 367 35.55 -3.41 -4.79
C ALA A 367 36.60 -4.30 -5.47
N GLY A 368 37.31 -3.76 -6.46
CA GLY A 368 38.28 -4.48 -7.28
C GLY A 368 37.71 -5.11 -8.56
N SER A 369 36.39 -5.03 -8.78
CA SER A 369 35.74 -5.42 -10.03
C SER A 369 36.00 -4.43 -11.17
N ASP A 370 35.99 -4.94 -12.40
CA ASP A 370 36.04 -4.12 -13.60
C ASP A 370 34.71 -3.48 -14.01
N HIS A 371 33.61 -3.84 -13.34
CA HIS A 371 32.29 -3.28 -13.62
C HIS A 371 32.25 -1.76 -13.34
N PRO A 372 31.81 -0.90 -14.27
CA PRO A 372 31.81 0.55 -14.11
C PRO A 372 31.13 1.02 -12.81
N SER A 373 29.93 0.51 -12.54
CA SER A 373 29.19 0.78 -11.29
C SER A 373 29.94 0.36 -10.03
N ALA A 374 30.60 -0.81 -10.02
CA ALA A 374 31.33 -1.30 -8.85
C ALA A 374 32.60 -0.47 -8.55
N LYS A 375 33.22 0.12 -9.58
CA LYS A 375 34.33 1.08 -9.41
C LYS A 375 33.90 2.35 -8.69
N LEU A 376 32.65 2.79 -8.92
CA LEU A 376 32.10 4.01 -8.32
C LEU A 376 31.40 3.79 -6.98
N LEU A 377 30.68 2.67 -6.84
CA LEU A 377 29.90 2.34 -5.64
C LEU A 377 29.89 0.82 -5.44
N PRO A 378 30.93 0.21 -4.85
CA PRO A 378 30.95 -1.22 -4.60
C PRO A 378 29.87 -1.63 -3.59
N ILE A 379 29.18 -2.74 -3.83
CA ILE A 379 28.12 -3.26 -2.97
C ILE A 379 28.47 -4.67 -2.53
N ASN A 380 28.61 -4.86 -1.22
CA ASN A 380 29.00 -6.15 -0.62
C ASN A 380 27.80 -7.02 -0.24
N GLN A 381 26.62 -6.42 -0.07
CA GLN A 381 25.41 -7.12 0.36
C GLN A 381 24.16 -6.63 -0.38
N GLY A 382 23.28 -7.56 -0.74
CA GLY A 382 21.97 -7.33 -1.34
C GLY A 382 21.01 -8.48 -1.02
N GLN A 383 19.83 -8.15 -0.49
CA GLN A 383 18.87 -9.13 0.08
C GLN A 383 17.91 -9.73 -0.95
N ARG A 384 17.50 -8.96 -1.96
CA ARG A 384 16.57 -9.38 -3.02
C ARG A 384 17.18 -9.07 -4.38
N GLY A 385 17.21 -10.08 -5.24
CA GLY A 385 17.41 -9.95 -6.68
C GLY A 385 16.07 -9.96 -7.41
N LEU A 386 16.00 -10.64 -8.55
CA LEU A 386 14.80 -10.72 -9.37
C LEU A 386 14.42 -12.17 -9.67
N ILE A 387 13.13 -12.43 -9.85
CA ILE A 387 12.63 -13.60 -10.56
C ILE A 387 11.78 -13.14 -11.75
N MET A 388 11.78 -13.92 -12.81
CA MET A 388 10.91 -13.73 -13.95
C MET A 388 10.16 -15.03 -14.24
N TYR A 389 8.84 -14.96 -14.28
CA TYR A 389 7.96 -16.03 -14.73
C TYR A 389 7.44 -15.68 -16.12
N ASP A 390 7.64 -16.58 -17.08
CA ASP A 390 7.07 -16.47 -18.41
C ASP A 390 5.83 -17.37 -18.53
N PRO A 391 4.60 -16.81 -18.58
CA PRO A 391 3.37 -17.59 -18.68
C PRO A 391 3.29 -18.48 -19.93
N LYS A 392 3.99 -18.13 -21.02
CA LYS A 392 3.97 -18.89 -22.28
C LYS A 392 4.76 -20.18 -22.16
N THR A 393 5.95 -20.10 -21.56
CA THR A 393 6.85 -21.26 -21.38
C THR A 393 6.69 -21.94 -20.03
N LYS A 394 5.98 -21.31 -19.09
CA LYS A 394 5.82 -21.71 -17.68
C LYS A 394 7.14 -21.81 -16.93
N LYS A 395 8.17 -21.10 -17.40
CA LYS A 395 9.52 -21.11 -16.81
C LYS A 395 9.66 -19.99 -15.78
N VAL A 396 10.14 -20.35 -14.60
CA VAL A 396 10.66 -19.39 -13.60
C VAL A 396 12.16 -19.28 -13.78
N THR A 397 12.67 -18.05 -13.85
CA THR A 397 14.10 -17.74 -13.97
C THR A 397 14.51 -16.83 -12.82
N GLN A 398 15.44 -17.27 -11.99
CA GLN A 398 16.07 -16.45 -10.95
C GLN A 398 17.19 -15.63 -11.57
N ILE A 399 17.25 -14.34 -11.22
CA ILE A 399 18.21 -13.37 -11.73
C ILE A 399 18.95 -12.75 -10.54
N ASP A 400 20.27 -12.88 -10.53
CA ASP A 400 21.10 -12.38 -9.43
C ASP A 400 21.55 -10.95 -9.69
N THR A 401 21.42 -10.09 -8.68
CA THR A 401 21.68 -8.66 -8.80
C THR A 401 22.53 -8.11 -7.66
N CYS A 402 23.17 -6.95 -7.89
CA CYS A 402 24.14 -6.40 -6.95
C CYS A 402 23.56 -5.62 -5.77
N PHE A 403 22.36 -5.05 -5.89
CA PHE A 403 21.72 -4.26 -4.84
C PHE A 403 20.38 -4.88 -4.44
N THR A 404 19.84 -4.49 -3.29
CA THR A 404 18.53 -4.99 -2.87
C THR A 404 17.44 -4.34 -3.72
N TRP A 405 16.70 -5.16 -4.47
CA TRP A 405 15.55 -4.73 -5.25
C TRP A 405 14.32 -4.57 -4.34
N GLY A 406 13.69 -3.40 -4.45
CA GLY A 406 12.43 -3.04 -3.82
C GLY A 406 11.32 -3.09 -4.86
N HIS A 407 10.65 -1.95 -5.08
CA HIS A 407 9.61 -1.81 -6.11
C HIS A 407 10.20 -1.84 -7.52
N LEU A 408 9.38 -2.24 -8.49
CA LEU A 408 9.80 -2.51 -9.86
C LEU A 408 8.98 -1.67 -10.82
N ASN A 409 9.64 -0.93 -11.72
CA ASN A 409 8.95 -0.31 -12.84
C ASN A 409 9.77 -0.38 -14.13
N PHE A 410 9.10 -0.66 -15.24
CA PHE A 410 9.71 -0.56 -16.57
C PHE A 410 9.60 0.87 -17.11
N ASP A 411 10.66 1.35 -17.76
CA ASP A 411 10.58 2.51 -18.64
C ASP A 411 10.10 2.13 -20.05
N ASP A 412 9.91 3.09 -20.94
CA ASP A 412 9.42 2.82 -22.30
C ASP A 412 10.39 2.03 -23.18
N ASN A 413 11.67 1.96 -22.80
CA ASN A 413 12.74 1.23 -23.49
C ASN A 413 12.90 -0.22 -22.99
N ASP A 414 11.97 -0.71 -22.17
CA ASP A 414 12.01 -2.05 -21.57
C ASP A 414 13.18 -2.25 -20.58
N VAL A 415 13.69 -1.16 -20.00
CA VAL A 415 14.62 -1.23 -18.87
C VAL A 415 13.81 -1.29 -17.58
N ILE A 416 14.10 -2.29 -16.73
CA ILE A 416 13.50 -2.38 -15.39
C ILE A 416 14.35 -1.61 -14.40
N TRP A 417 13.71 -0.77 -13.60
CA TRP A 417 14.30 0.09 -12.58
C TRP A 417 13.86 -0.36 -11.18
N SER A 418 14.76 -0.18 -10.22
CA SER A 418 14.48 -0.28 -8.79
C SER A 418 15.56 0.45 -7.98
N SER A 419 15.20 1.00 -6.81
CA SER A 419 16.03 1.50 -5.70
C SER A 419 17.36 2.24 -5.97
N PHE A 420 18.28 1.70 -6.77
CA PHE A 420 19.62 2.21 -7.09
C PHE A 420 19.96 2.26 -8.60
N GLY A 421 19.19 1.62 -9.47
CA GLY A 421 19.52 1.57 -10.90
C GLY A 421 18.79 0.48 -11.70
N PRO A 422 19.16 0.27 -12.97
CA PRO A 422 18.52 -0.69 -13.86
C PRO A 422 19.08 -2.13 -13.79
N ALA A 423 18.30 -3.12 -14.24
CA ALA A 423 18.74 -4.51 -14.51
C ALA A 423 18.06 -5.15 -15.75
N GLY A 424 18.48 -6.37 -16.11
CA GLY A 424 17.89 -7.20 -17.19
C GLY A 424 18.30 -8.68 -17.13
N ILE A 425 17.75 -9.51 -18.03
CA ILE A 425 17.91 -10.99 -18.08
C ILE A 425 19.05 -11.51 -18.96
N GLU A 426 19.79 -10.64 -19.66
CA GLU A 426 20.93 -11.08 -20.47
C GLU A 426 22.11 -11.49 -19.58
N ASP A 427 23.35 -11.28 -20.00
CA ASP A 427 24.50 -11.43 -19.11
C ASP A 427 24.25 -10.55 -17.87
N GLU A 428 23.98 -11.17 -16.72
CA GLU A 428 23.55 -10.48 -15.49
C GLU A 428 24.56 -9.40 -15.09
N LYS A 429 25.84 -9.59 -15.40
CA LYS A 429 26.88 -8.59 -15.16
C LYS A 429 26.79 -7.43 -16.14
N LEU A 430 26.48 -7.65 -17.41
CA LEU A 430 26.40 -6.59 -18.43
C LEU A 430 25.04 -5.87 -18.43
N ALA A 431 23.98 -6.55 -18.04
CA ALA A 431 22.61 -6.04 -18.05
C ALA A 431 22.28 -5.18 -16.82
N GLN A 432 23.22 -4.95 -15.91
CA GLN A 432 23.01 -4.23 -14.65
C GLN A 432 23.83 -2.93 -14.59
N GLY A 433 23.20 -1.90 -14.02
CA GLY A 433 23.84 -0.62 -13.73
C GLY A 433 23.40 -0.10 -12.37
N TRP A 434 24.27 0.63 -11.67
CA TRP A 434 23.90 1.34 -10.45
C TRP A 434 24.89 2.47 -10.19
N THR A 435 24.46 3.47 -9.43
CA THR A 435 25.31 4.60 -9.09
C THR A 435 24.88 5.21 -7.78
N ALA A 436 25.74 6.06 -7.22
CA ALA A 436 25.37 6.89 -6.08
C ALA A 436 24.35 7.95 -6.51
N PHE A 437 23.40 8.25 -5.62
CA PHE A 437 22.60 9.47 -5.71
C PHE A 437 23.49 10.66 -5.36
N VAL A 438 23.70 11.55 -6.33
CA VAL A 438 24.63 12.69 -6.20
C VAL A 438 23.87 13.98 -6.46
N LEU A 439 23.75 14.80 -5.42
CA LEU A 439 23.24 16.16 -5.53
C LEU A 439 24.33 17.07 -6.09
N GLU A 440 23.98 17.80 -7.15
CA GLU A 440 24.83 18.81 -7.77
C GLU A 440 24.90 20.05 -6.88
N ASN A 441 25.81 20.02 -5.90
CA ASN A 441 25.89 21.05 -4.86
C ASN A 441 26.70 22.27 -5.32
N ASN A 442 27.60 22.12 -6.31
CA ASN A 442 28.44 23.21 -6.80
C ASN A 442 27.79 24.07 -7.92
N GLY A 443 26.71 23.60 -8.56
CA GLY A 443 25.90 24.37 -9.51
C GLY A 443 26.48 24.54 -10.92
N ASN A 444 27.40 23.68 -11.38
CA ASN A 444 28.03 23.80 -12.70
C ASN A 444 27.41 22.94 -13.83
N GLY A 445 26.32 22.22 -13.55
CA GLY A 445 25.53 21.44 -14.50
C GLY A 445 26.08 20.05 -14.85
N LYS A 446 27.08 19.53 -14.12
CA LYS A 446 27.63 18.18 -14.33
C LYS A 446 27.98 17.50 -13.01
N ARG A 447 28.07 16.17 -13.04
CA ARG A 447 28.59 15.41 -11.91
C ARG A 447 30.10 15.55 -11.79
N ASP A 448 30.56 15.96 -10.61
CA ASP A 448 31.96 16.05 -10.23
C ASP A 448 32.30 15.12 -9.04
N ALA A 449 33.51 15.26 -8.51
CA ALA A 449 33.88 14.66 -7.24
C ALA A 449 32.92 15.13 -6.14
N TYR A 450 32.43 14.19 -5.33
CA TYR A 450 31.47 14.48 -4.27
C TYR A 450 32.04 14.21 -2.88
N THR A 451 31.42 14.83 -1.88
CA THR A 451 31.63 14.51 -0.46
C THR A 451 30.73 13.34 -0.04
N GLU A 452 31.24 12.51 0.87
CA GLU A 452 30.48 11.41 1.46
C GLU A 452 29.46 11.90 2.50
N PRO A 453 28.35 11.17 2.76
CA PRO A 453 27.30 11.60 3.68
C PRO A 453 27.76 11.91 5.11
N ASN A 454 28.85 11.29 5.56
CA ASN A 454 29.44 11.49 6.88
C ASN A 454 30.55 12.56 6.89
N GLN A 455 30.88 13.15 5.75
CA GLN A 455 31.84 14.24 5.63
C GLN A 455 31.13 15.60 5.68
N PRO A 456 31.82 16.68 6.06
CA PRO A 456 31.31 18.04 5.90
C PRO A 456 30.97 18.34 4.43
N ALA A 457 30.00 19.22 4.20
CA ALA A 457 29.74 19.73 2.85
C ALA A 457 30.93 20.57 2.37
N ASP A 458 31.25 20.47 1.07
CA ASP A 458 32.30 21.25 0.40
C ASP A 458 31.63 22.00 -0.76
N PRO A 459 31.60 23.34 -0.76
CA PRO A 459 30.94 24.13 -1.81
C PRO A 459 31.52 23.93 -3.22
N ALA A 460 32.75 23.43 -3.34
CA ALA A 460 33.38 23.15 -4.63
C ALA A 460 33.07 21.74 -5.17
N LYS A 461 32.39 20.91 -4.36
CA LYS A 461 32.09 19.51 -4.68
C LYS A 461 30.60 19.24 -4.64
N ASP A 462 30.24 18.16 -5.31
CA ASP A 462 28.92 17.58 -5.20
C ASP A 462 28.73 16.88 -3.85
N ARG A 463 27.51 16.42 -3.59
CA ARG A 463 27.15 15.74 -2.35
C ARG A 463 26.51 14.40 -2.64
N ARG A 464 27.09 13.30 -2.14
CA ARG A 464 26.38 12.03 -2.13
C ARG A 464 25.24 12.08 -1.11
N LEU A 465 24.05 11.69 -1.56
CA LEU A 465 22.87 11.53 -0.73
C LEU A 465 22.83 10.10 -0.17
N ASN A 466 22.49 9.97 1.11
CA ASN A 466 22.42 8.68 1.79
C ASN A 466 20.97 8.19 1.91
N PHE A 467 20.40 7.82 0.77
CA PHE A 467 19.09 7.19 0.74
C PHE A 467 19.01 6.14 -0.35
N THR A 468 17.91 5.40 -0.32
CA THR A 468 17.45 4.52 -1.39
C THR A 468 16.04 4.94 -1.77
N PHE A 469 15.61 4.61 -2.98
CA PHE A 469 14.19 4.72 -3.28
C PHE A 469 13.42 3.57 -2.64
N TYR A 470 12.35 3.90 -1.93
CA TYR A 470 11.35 2.92 -1.50
C TYR A 470 10.48 2.55 -2.70
N GLY A 471 9.57 3.44 -3.14
CA GLY A 471 8.92 3.36 -4.43
C GLY A 471 9.71 4.16 -5.45
N ASP A 472 9.76 3.68 -6.69
CA ASP A 472 10.42 4.33 -7.82
C ASP A 472 9.55 4.21 -9.08
N SER A 473 9.66 5.17 -9.98
CA SER A 473 8.91 5.16 -11.24
C SER A 473 9.66 5.99 -12.30
N PRO A 474 9.98 5.40 -13.46
CA PRO A 474 10.48 6.14 -14.61
C PRO A 474 9.46 7.18 -15.08
N ALA A 475 9.94 8.36 -15.46
CA ALA A 475 9.12 9.43 -16.00
C ALA A 475 9.22 9.52 -17.54
N PRO A 476 8.25 10.15 -18.21
CA PRO A 476 8.24 10.30 -19.67
C PRO A 476 9.45 11.06 -20.26
N ASP A 477 10.19 11.80 -19.44
CA ASP A 477 11.39 12.54 -19.85
C ASP A 477 12.69 11.73 -19.73
N GLY A 478 12.60 10.45 -19.34
CA GLY A 478 13.74 9.55 -19.16
C GLY A 478 14.43 9.68 -17.80
N SER A 479 13.93 10.52 -16.90
CA SER A 479 14.33 10.52 -15.49
C SER A 479 13.65 9.39 -14.72
N VAL A 480 14.10 9.16 -13.48
CA VAL A 480 13.46 8.22 -12.55
C VAL A 480 13.17 8.96 -11.25
N TRP A 481 11.93 8.94 -10.81
CA TRP A 481 11.56 9.48 -9.51
C TRP A 481 11.51 8.38 -8.48
N GLY A 482 11.78 8.72 -7.22
CA GLY A 482 11.51 7.80 -6.12
C GLY A 482 11.31 8.47 -4.78
N THR A 483 10.55 7.80 -3.92
CA THR A 483 10.33 8.26 -2.54
C THR A 483 11.54 8.00 -1.67
N VAL A 484 11.92 8.99 -0.90
CA VAL A 484 12.90 8.90 0.17
C VAL A 484 12.17 8.93 1.50
N GLN A 485 12.18 7.81 2.21
CA GLN A 485 11.54 7.70 3.51
C GLN A 485 12.27 8.56 4.55
N GLY A 486 11.53 9.17 5.46
CA GLY A 486 12.09 10.15 6.39
C GLY A 486 10.98 10.86 7.15
N VAL A 487 11.32 11.53 8.25
CA VAL A 487 10.53 12.68 8.68
C VAL A 487 11.44 13.91 8.51
N PRO A 488 11.15 14.79 7.55
CA PRO A 488 9.99 14.75 6.66
C PRO A 488 10.08 13.80 5.46
N GLY A 489 11.28 13.36 5.06
CA GLY A 489 11.45 12.59 3.83
C GLY A 489 11.17 13.44 2.58
N GLY A 490 11.11 12.81 1.40
CA GLY A 490 10.98 13.56 0.16
C GLY A 490 10.89 12.69 -1.08
N LEU A 491 11.13 13.33 -2.23
CA LEU A 491 11.27 12.72 -3.53
C LEU A 491 12.70 12.95 -4.03
N GLY A 492 13.36 11.91 -4.52
CA GLY A 492 14.55 12.05 -5.34
C GLY A 492 14.16 12.02 -6.82
N HIS A 493 14.73 12.91 -7.60
CA HIS A 493 14.61 12.97 -9.04
C HIS A 493 15.95 12.59 -9.65
N PHE A 494 16.08 11.33 -10.03
CA PHE A 494 17.30 10.75 -10.59
C PHE A 494 17.37 11.01 -12.09
N ILE A 495 18.48 11.58 -12.54
CA ILE A 495 18.74 11.96 -13.91
C ILE A 495 19.95 11.14 -14.39
N PRO A 496 19.76 10.07 -15.19
CA PRO A 496 20.86 9.19 -15.61
C PRO A 496 22.00 9.90 -16.35
N GLY A 497 21.66 10.94 -17.12
CA GLY A 497 22.60 11.65 -17.99
C GLY A 497 22.97 10.85 -19.24
N ALA A 498 23.97 11.32 -19.99
CA ALA A 498 24.36 10.72 -21.26
C ALA A 498 25.18 9.42 -21.11
N HIS A 499 25.91 9.27 -19.99
CA HIS A 499 26.78 8.13 -19.71
C HIS A 499 26.63 7.71 -18.24
N PRO A 500 25.49 7.11 -17.84
CA PRO A 500 25.38 6.49 -16.53
C PRO A 500 26.31 5.25 -16.47
N PRO A 501 26.92 4.94 -15.31
CA PRO A 501 26.72 5.56 -14.00
C PRO A 501 27.48 6.87 -13.72
N GLU A 502 28.41 7.28 -14.58
CA GLU A 502 29.37 8.37 -14.34
C GLU A 502 28.74 9.77 -14.34
N THR A 503 27.72 9.99 -15.19
CA THR A 503 27.10 11.32 -15.37
C THR A 503 25.86 11.55 -14.52
N ALA A 504 25.40 10.54 -13.77
CA ALA A 504 24.09 10.58 -13.15
C ALA A 504 24.02 11.57 -11.98
N LEU A 505 22.99 12.42 -11.98
CA LEU A 505 22.72 13.41 -10.93
C LEU A 505 21.38 13.14 -10.26
N THR A 506 21.14 13.79 -9.12
CA THR A 506 19.91 13.64 -8.35
C THR A 506 19.51 14.97 -7.74
N GLU A 507 18.30 15.41 -8.03
CA GLU A 507 17.66 16.50 -7.29
C GLU A 507 16.88 15.90 -6.11
N PHE A 508 16.75 16.66 -5.02
CA PHE A 508 15.98 16.23 -3.85
C PHE A 508 14.90 17.26 -3.50
N TYR A 509 13.69 16.78 -3.29
CA TYR A 509 12.50 17.57 -2.98
C TYR A 509 11.89 17.09 -1.67
N GLU A 510 12.14 17.83 -0.61
CA GLU A 510 11.62 17.53 0.71
C GLU A 510 10.11 17.75 0.75
N VAL A 511 9.37 16.85 1.40
CA VAL A 511 7.94 17.09 1.67
C VAL A 511 7.82 18.35 2.55
N PRO A 512 6.90 19.29 2.25
CA PRO A 512 6.83 20.52 3.02
C PRO A 512 6.58 20.26 4.51
N TRP A 513 7.58 20.57 5.33
CA TRP A 513 7.56 20.31 6.76
C TRP A 513 8.31 21.39 7.53
N ASN A 514 7.62 22.02 8.49
CA ASN A 514 8.10 23.21 9.19
C ASN A 514 8.57 24.33 8.23
N ASN A 515 8.03 24.34 7.00
CA ASN A 515 8.36 25.35 6.00
C ASN A 515 7.27 26.44 6.03
N PRO A 516 7.59 27.67 6.48
CA PRO A 516 6.60 28.74 6.60
C PRO A 516 6.08 29.26 5.26
N LYS A 517 6.76 28.93 4.15
CA LYS A 517 6.32 29.29 2.79
C LYS A 517 5.31 28.29 2.21
N ALA A 518 5.13 27.13 2.83
CA ALA A 518 4.23 26.09 2.34
C ALA A 518 2.78 26.36 2.73
N SER A 519 1.84 26.14 1.81
CA SER A 519 0.40 26.23 2.06
C SER A 519 -0.15 25.05 2.88
N ALA A 520 0.57 23.93 2.91
CA ALA A 520 0.23 22.73 3.67
C ALA A 520 1.51 22.07 4.21
N GLN A 521 1.36 21.24 5.24
CA GLN A 521 2.47 20.51 5.88
C GLN A 521 2.20 19.00 5.82
N GLY A 522 3.24 18.22 5.54
CA GLY A 522 3.19 16.77 5.48
C GLY A 522 4.57 16.15 5.73
N PHE A 523 4.64 14.83 5.74
CA PHE A 523 5.85 14.06 6.02
C PHE A 523 5.70 12.59 5.67
N ALA A 524 6.84 11.91 5.57
CA ALA A 524 7.03 10.48 5.39
C ALA A 524 6.28 9.93 4.17
N PRO A 525 6.75 10.25 2.95
CA PRO A 525 6.24 9.66 1.74
C PRO A 525 6.57 8.16 1.69
N ARG A 526 5.70 7.37 1.04
CA ARG A 526 5.88 5.90 0.91
C ARG A 526 5.65 5.40 -0.52
N GLY A 527 4.47 4.89 -0.86
CA GLY A 527 4.17 4.51 -2.24
C GLY A 527 4.12 5.74 -3.14
N MET A 528 4.56 5.62 -4.39
CA MET A 528 4.51 6.71 -5.35
C MET A 528 4.35 6.22 -6.78
N ASP A 529 3.95 7.13 -7.64
CA ASP A 529 4.01 6.96 -9.09
C ASP A 529 4.15 8.30 -9.83
N VAL A 530 4.47 8.27 -11.12
CA VAL A 530 4.55 9.41 -12.03
C VAL A 530 3.48 9.28 -13.11
N ASP A 531 2.70 10.34 -13.33
CA ASP A 531 1.69 10.36 -14.38
C ASP A 531 2.28 10.73 -15.76
N SER A 532 1.46 10.62 -16.82
CA SER A 532 1.88 10.90 -18.20
C SER A 532 2.27 12.36 -18.46
N LYS A 533 2.07 13.27 -17.50
CA LYS A 533 2.50 14.67 -17.58
C LYS A 533 3.78 14.93 -16.81
N GLY A 534 4.36 13.91 -16.18
CA GLY A 534 5.53 14.01 -15.31
C GLY A 534 5.22 14.56 -13.92
N VAL A 535 3.96 14.50 -13.47
CA VAL A 535 3.60 14.87 -12.09
C VAL A 535 3.74 13.64 -11.21
N VAL A 536 4.47 13.80 -10.11
CA VAL A 536 4.66 12.75 -9.12
C VAL A 536 3.46 12.72 -8.18
N TRP A 537 2.95 11.54 -7.87
CA TRP A 537 1.89 11.29 -6.90
C TRP A 537 2.44 10.38 -5.80
N THR A 538 2.20 10.70 -4.54
CA THR A 538 2.64 9.88 -3.40
C THR A 538 1.67 9.97 -2.23
N VAL A 539 1.71 8.97 -1.34
CA VAL A 539 0.97 9.00 -0.07
C VAL A 539 1.88 9.37 1.08
N LEU A 540 1.37 10.19 2.01
CA LEU A 540 2.10 10.69 3.17
C LEU A 540 1.57 10.07 4.46
N SER A 541 2.49 9.73 5.38
CA SER A 541 2.16 9.23 6.72
C SER A 541 1.37 10.22 7.57
N SER A 542 1.33 11.49 7.15
CA SER A 542 0.55 12.58 7.76
C SER A 542 -0.94 12.57 7.39
N GLY A 543 -1.39 11.63 6.56
CA GLY A 543 -2.80 11.45 6.21
C GLY A 543 -3.23 12.15 4.92
N GLN A 544 -2.32 12.39 3.98
CA GLN A 544 -2.62 13.01 2.69
C GLN A 544 -2.18 12.13 1.51
N LEU A 545 -2.93 12.19 0.42
CA LEU A 545 -2.35 12.02 -0.93
C LEU A 545 -1.64 13.34 -1.28
N ALA A 546 -0.50 13.27 -1.96
CA ALA A 546 0.25 14.45 -2.38
C ALA A 546 0.63 14.34 -3.85
N SER A 547 0.64 15.49 -4.54
CA SER A 547 1.24 15.63 -5.86
C SER A 547 2.43 16.59 -5.81
N PHE A 548 3.42 16.34 -6.67
CA PHE A 548 4.56 17.21 -6.89
C PHE A 548 4.76 17.44 -8.39
N ASP A 549 4.68 18.70 -8.81
CA ASP A 549 4.87 19.13 -10.19
C ASP A 549 6.13 20.01 -10.29
N ARG A 550 7.22 19.42 -10.79
CA ARG A 550 8.52 20.10 -10.96
C ARG A 550 8.41 21.33 -11.87
N LYS A 551 7.43 21.40 -12.78
CA LYS A 551 7.26 22.54 -13.71
C LYS A 551 6.79 23.81 -13.01
N LYS A 552 6.26 23.69 -11.78
CA LYS A 552 5.88 24.84 -10.96
C LYS A 552 7.06 25.47 -10.23
N CYS A 553 8.19 24.78 -10.13
CA CYS A 553 9.36 25.28 -9.43
C CYS A 553 9.93 26.53 -10.09
N THR A 554 10.11 27.60 -9.32
CA THR A 554 10.56 28.91 -9.80
C THR A 554 12.02 29.21 -9.48
N GLY A 555 12.60 28.53 -8.49
CA GLY A 555 14.00 28.67 -8.08
C GLY A 555 14.99 27.83 -8.89
N ALA A 556 16.27 27.88 -8.49
CA ALA A 556 17.27 26.91 -8.94
C ALA A 556 16.99 25.53 -8.33
N GLN A 557 17.07 24.47 -9.13
CA GLN A 557 16.83 23.09 -8.69
C GLN A 557 18.10 22.34 -8.27
N ASN A 558 19.26 22.95 -8.51
CA ASN A 558 20.58 22.50 -8.10
C ASN A 558 21.39 23.68 -7.52
N GLY A 559 22.54 23.36 -6.95
CA GLY A 559 23.43 24.30 -6.29
C GLY A 559 23.26 24.33 -4.77
N PRO A 560 24.01 25.19 -4.07
CA PRO A 560 24.20 25.11 -2.62
C PRO A 560 22.94 25.41 -1.79
N THR A 561 21.92 26.00 -2.41
CA THR A 561 20.63 26.31 -1.76
C THR A 561 19.51 25.34 -2.15
N ALA A 562 19.75 24.42 -3.09
CA ALA A 562 18.75 23.49 -3.62
C ALA A 562 18.91 22.10 -2.97
N THR A 563 18.73 22.06 -1.65
CA THR A 563 19.04 20.88 -0.83
C THR A 563 17.81 20.14 -0.30
N GLY A 564 16.59 20.52 -0.72
CA GLY A 564 15.34 19.87 -0.38
C GLY A 564 14.11 20.79 -0.45
N GLN A 565 14.19 21.96 0.19
CA GLN A 565 13.03 22.85 0.37
C GLN A 565 12.87 23.93 -0.71
N GLN A 566 13.66 23.89 -1.79
CA GLN A 566 13.73 24.93 -2.82
C GLN A 566 12.48 25.06 -3.70
N CYS A 567 11.63 24.04 -3.77
CA CYS A 567 10.42 24.03 -4.60
C CYS A 567 9.19 23.64 -3.80
N VAL A 568 8.74 24.56 -2.94
CA VAL A 568 7.54 24.34 -2.13
C VAL A 568 6.26 24.46 -2.96
N GLU A 569 6.29 25.30 -4.00
CA GLU A 569 5.21 25.57 -4.95
C GLU A 569 4.89 24.38 -5.87
N GLY A 570 5.80 23.41 -5.97
CA GLY A 570 5.56 22.14 -6.66
C GLY A 570 4.56 21.23 -5.94
N TRP A 571 4.43 21.36 -4.62
CA TRP A 571 3.64 20.46 -3.80
C TRP A 571 2.16 20.85 -3.71
N THR A 572 1.28 19.86 -3.80
CA THR A 572 -0.14 19.98 -3.41
C THR A 572 -0.53 18.79 -2.55
N LEU A 573 -1.14 19.04 -1.39
CA LEU A 573 -1.51 18.01 -0.42
C LEU A 573 -3.05 17.91 -0.32
N TYR A 574 -3.57 16.70 -0.44
CA TYR A 574 -4.98 16.36 -0.43
C TYR A 574 -5.28 15.49 0.79
N PRO A 575 -5.98 16.00 1.82
CA PRO A 575 -6.36 15.21 2.98
C PRO A 575 -7.16 13.96 2.57
N LEU A 576 -6.79 12.81 3.11
CA LEU A 576 -7.61 11.60 2.97
C LEU A 576 -8.88 11.74 3.85
N PRO A 577 -10.01 11.15 3.44
CA PRO A 577 -11.23 11.18 4.24
C PRO A 577 -11.10 10.30 5.49
N GLY A 578 -11.63 10.75 6.63
CA GLY A 578 -11.63 10.00 7.90
C GLY A 578 -11.16 10.82 9.07
#